data_AF-A0A9N9IS46-F1
#
_entry.id   AF-A0A9N9IS46-F1
#
_cell.length_a   1.000
_cell.length_b   1.000
_cell.length_c   1.000
_cell.angle_alpha   90.00
_cell.angle_beta   90.00
_cell.angle_gamma   90.00
#
_symmetry.space_group_name_H-M   'P 1'
#
loop_
_entity.id
_entity.type
_entity.pdbx_description
1 polymer ?
#
loop_
_entity_poly.entity_id
_entity_poly.type
_entity_poly.pdbx_seq_one_letter_code
_entity_poly.pdbx_strand_id
1 'polypeptide(L)'
;MSSTTSRSGLSSAGKKFRNKVDNIFHKYPKLPKELPSGDSLPLQIGSKITAKNYNIFLDRIEKTGYKLHWDKGNVYIIDMADMEHEAVVA
;
A
#
# COMPACT_ATOMS: atom_id res chain seq x y z
N MET A 1 58.45 1.63 10.30
CA MET A 1 57.54 0.51 10.59
C MET A 1 56.19 1.08 10.96
N SER A 2 55.16 0.54 10.31
CA SER A 2 53.78 0.99 10.25
C SER A 2 53.06 0.97 11.60
N SER A 3 52.08 1.86 11.80
CA SER A 3 50.71 1.49 12.19
C SER A 3 49.77 2.68 12.08
N THR A 4 48.82 2.53 11.16
CA THR A 4 47.60 3.31 10.94
C THR A 4 46.58 3.05 12.06
N THR A 5 45.73 4.04 12.34
CA THR A 5 44.28 3.81 12.48
C THR A 5 43.54 5.14 12.40
N SER A 6 42.85 5.32 11.27
CA SER A 6 41.91 6.40 10.99
C SER A 6 40.66 6.23 11.86
N ARG A 7 40.19 7.31 12.49
CA ARG A 7 38.86 7.41 13.10
C ARG A 7 38.08 8.52 12.39
N SER A 8 37.58 8.23 11.20
CA SER A 8 36.56 9.05 10.55
C SER A 8 35.20 8.65 11.09
N GLY A 9 34.76 9.36 12.13
CA GLY A 9 33.41 9.27 12.65
C GLY A 9 32.40 9.73 11.60
N LEU A 10 31.54 8.80 11.21
CA LEU A 10 30.34 9.03 10.41
C LEU A 10 29.48 10.11 11.07
N SER A 11 29.25 11.23 10.38
CA SER A 11 28.04 12.03 10.60
C SER A 11 27.42 12.35 9.25
N SER A 12 26.76 11.34 8.68
CA SER A 12 25.74 11.59 7.67
C SER A 12 24.60 12.33 8.36
N ALA A 13 24.68 13.65 8.39
CA ALA A 13 23.56 14.54 8.71
C ALA A 13 22.46 14.26 7.68
N GLY A 14 21.62 13.27 8.00
CA GLY A 14 20.50 12.85 7.18
C GLY A 14 19.60 14.05 6.95
N LYS A 15 19.57 14.53 5.71
CA LYS A 15 18.66 15.57 5.23
C LYS A 15 17.23 15.19 5.62
N LYS A 16 16.69 15.85 6.65
CA LYS A 16 15.30 15.73 7.06
C LYS A 16 14.41 16.54 6.11
N PHE A 17 14.13 15.96 4.95
CA PHE A 17 13.01 16.38 4.11
C PHE A 17 12.16 15.16 3.83
N ARG A 18 11.36 14.77 4.84
CA ARG A 18 10.24 13.86 4.61
C ARG A 18 9.05 14.70 4.19
N ASN A 19 8.66 14.47 2.95
CA ASN A 19 7.72 15.25 2.17
C ASN A 19 6.34 15.29 2.83
N LYS A 20 5.78 16.50 2.96
CA LYS A 20 4.42 16.78 3.44
C LYS A 20 3.31 16.06 2.65
N VAL A 21 3.67 15.41 1.53
CA VAL A 21 2.78 14.66 0.64
C VAL A 21 2.43 13.26 1.20
N ASP A 22 3.29 12.66 2.04
CA ASP A 22 3.00 11.38 2.70
C ASP A 22 1.70 11.44 3.52
N ASN A 23 1.41 12.60 4.14
CA ASN A 23 0.23 12.82 4.97
C ASN A 23 -1.12 12.71 4.26
N ILE A 24 -1.16 12.91 2.93
CA ILE A 24 -2.41 12.81 2.16
C ILE A 24 -2.72 11.34 1.86
N PHE A 25 -1.69 10.53 1.62
CA PHE A 25 -1.82 9.10 1.31
C PHE A 25 -2.04 8.22 2.55
N HIS A 26 -1.92 8.75 3.78
CA HIS A 26 -2.26 8.01 4.99
C HIS A 26 -3.78 7.89 5.23
N LYS A 27 -4.60 8.67 4.51
CA LYS A 27 -6.05 8.73 4.74
C LYS A 27 -6.85 7.67 3.99
N TYR A 28 -6.25 7.04 2.98
CA TYR A 28 -6.91 6.10 2.09
C TYR A 28 -6.22 4.72 2.15
N PRO A 29 -6.97 3.63 1.94
CA PRO A 29 -6.38 2.32 1.71
C PRO A 29 -5.40 2.33 0.54
N LYS A 30 -4.39 1.46 0.60
CA LYS A 30 -3.38 1.34 -0.46
C LYS A 30 -3.47 -0.04 -1.09
N LEU A 31 -3.82 -0.07 -2.37
CA LEU A 31 -3.78 -1.32 -3.11
C LEU A 31 -2.34 -1.85 -3.20
N PRO A 32 -2.16 -3.18 -3.16
CA PRO A 32 -0.86 -3.78 -3.41
C PRO A 32 -0.42 -3.46 -4.84
N LYS A 33 0.90 -3.36 -5.04
CA LYS A 33 1.46 -3.07 -6.37
C LYS A 33 1.35 -4.27 -7.32
N GLU A 34 1.32 -5.46 -6.75
CA GLU A 34 1.19 -6.74 -7.43
C GLU A 34 -0.12 -7.39 -6.98
N LEU A 35 -0.72 -8.19 -7.86
CA LEU A 35 -1.91 -8.96 -7.51
C LEU A 35 -1.54 -9.96 -6.41
N PRO A 36 -2.20 -9.92 -5.24
CA PRO A 36 -2.00 -10.95 -4.23
C PRO A 36 -2.46 -12.29 -4.76
N SER A 37 -1.84 -13.39 -4.33
CA SER A 37 -2.36 -14.74 -4.63
C SER A 37 -3.69 -14.92 -3.90
N GLY A 38 -4.66 -15.63 -4.50
CA GLY A 38 -5.97 -15.92 -3.87
C GLY A 38 -5.84 -16.52 -2.46
N ASP A 39 -4.82 -17.36 -2.24
CA ASP A 39 -4.52 -17.99 -0.94
C ASP A 39 -4.11 -17.00 0.17
N SER A 40 -3.76 -15.76 -0.20
CA SER A 40 -3.34 -14.71 0.74
C SER A 40 -4.48 -13.76 1.16
N LEU A 41 -5.72 -14.10 0.77
CA LEU A 41 -6.92 -13.36 1.13
C LEU A 41 -7.56 -13.92 2.44
N PRO A 42 -8.17 -13.06 3.28
CA PRO A 42 -8.32 -11.62 3.11
C PRO A 42 -7.04 -10.83 3.43
N LEU A 43 -6.67 -9.88 2.56
CA LEU A 43 -5.48 -9.04 2.71
C LEU A 43 -5.85 -7.65 3.24
N GLN A 44 -5.30 -7.25 4.38
CA GLN A 44 -5.52 -5.91 4.92
C GLN A 44 -4.71 -4.85 4.16
N ILE A 45 -5.40 -3.87 3.58
CA ILE A 45 -4.82 -2.77 2.78
C ILE A 45 -4.99 -1.39 3.42
N GLY A 46 -5.74 -1.31 4.53
CA GLY A 46 -5.97 -0.07 5.26
C GLY A 46 -6.40 -0.31 6.70
N SER A 47 -6.07 0.63 7.58
CA SER A 47 -6.54 0.69 8.95
C SER A 47 -6.88 2.13 9.34
N LYS A 48 -7.79 2.30 10.30
CA LYS A 48 -8.27 3.62 10.78
C LYS A 48 -8.87 4.51 9.67
N ILE A 49 -9.49 3.88 8.67
CA ILE A 49 -10.12 4.54 7.54
C ILE A 49 -11.55 4.91 7.90
N THR A 50 -11.89 6.20 7.80
CA THR A 50 -13.28 6.64 8.00
C THR A 50 -14.17 6.16 6.86
N ALA A 51 -15.46 5.94 7.12
CA ALA A 51 -16.42 5.56 6.07
C ALA A 51 -16.41 6.56 4.88
N LYS A 52 -16.29 7.86 5.17
CA LYS A 52 -16.15 8.90 4.13
C LYS A 52 -14.93 8.68 3.22
N ASN A 53 -13.76 8.40 3.80
CA ASN A 53 -12.55 8.17 3.02
C ASN A 53 -12.63 6.84 2.25
N TYR A 54 -13.29 5.83 2.83
CA TYR A 54 -13.55 4.57 2.15
C TYR A 54 -14.43 4.76 0.90
N ASN A 55 -15.51 5.52 1.00
CA ASN A 55 -16.37 5.80 -0.15
C ASN A 55 -15.63 6.59 -1.25
N ILE A 56 -14.89 7.64 -0.88
CA ILE A 56 -14.05 8.38 -1.83
C ILE A 56 -13.00 7.48 -2.47
N PHE A 57 -12.47 6.51 -1.71
CA PHE A 57 -11.54 5.53 -2.24
C PHE A 57 -12.21 4.61 -3.25
N LEU A 58 -13.39 4.05 -2.94
CA LEU A 58 -14.18 3.21 -3.86
C LEU A 58 -14.45 3.91 -5.20
N ASP A 59 -14.88 5.18 -5.16
CA ASP A 59 -15.13 5.98 -6.36
C ASP A 59 -13.88 6.13 -7.26
N ARG A 60 -12.68 6.03 -6.70
CA ARG A 60 -11.41 6.17 -7.45
C ARG A 60 -10.91 4.86 -8.07
N ILE A 61 -11.35 3.72 -7.54
CA ILE A 61 -10.82 2.40 -7.90
C ILE A 61 -11.83 1.57 -8.71
N GLU A 62 -12.84 2.24 -9.27
CA GLU A 62 -14.03 1.69 -9.94
C GLU A 62 -13.75 0.59 -11.00
N LYS A 63 -12.49 0.40 -11.41
CA LYS A 63 -12.05 -0.59 -12.42
C LYS A 63 -10.88 -1.48 -12.01
N THR A 64 -10.68 -1.71 -10.70
CA THR A 64 -9.49 -2.44 -10.22
C THR A 64 -9.67 -3.96 -10.08
N GLY A 65 -10.87 -4.49 -10.28
CA GLY A 65 -11.14 -5.94 -10.20
C GLY A 65 -11.12 -6.52 -8.77
N TYR A 66 -10.80 -5.73 -7.74
CA TYR A 66 -10.83 -6.16 -6.35
C TYR A 66 -12.24 -6.10 -5.76
N LYS A 67 -12.65 -7.14 -5.02
CA LYS A 67 -13.75 -7.03 -4.06
C LYS A 67 -13.19 -6.62 -2.71
N LEU A 68 -13.79 -5.59 -2.12
CA LEU A 68 -13.32 -4.98 -0.89
C LEU A 68 -14.34 -5.12 0.23
N HIS A 69 -13.83 -5.26 1.45
CA HIS A 69 -14.62 -5.27 2.67
C HIS A 69 -14.11 -4.18 3.62
N TRP A 70 -15.05 -3.42 4.21
CA TRP A 70 -14.76 -2.44 5.25
C TRP A 70 -15.40 -2.90 6.56
N ASP A 71 -14.58 -3.07 7.60
CA ASP A 71 -15.02 -3.38 8.96
C ASP A 71 -14.39 -2.41 9.95
N LYS A 72 -15.21 -1.57 10.58
CA LYS A 72 -14.81 -0.64 11.67
C LYS A 72 -13.54 0.17 11.38
N GLY A 73 -13.33 0.53 10.13
CA GLY A 73 -12.18 1.31 9.67
C GLY A 73 -10.97 0.50 9.18
N ASN A 74 -11.04 -0.82 9.22
CA ASN A 74 -10.12 -1.70 8.52
C ASN A 74 -10.66 -2.01 7.13
N VAL A 75 -9.77 -2.05 6.15
CA VAL A 75 -10.13 -2.33 4.75
C VAL A 75 -9.35 -3.54 4.27
N TYR A 76 -10.06 -4.48 3.69
CA TYR A 76 -9.54 -5.75 3.22
C TYR A 76 -9.88 -5.94 1.74
N ILE A 77 -8.94 -6.53 1.01
CA ILE A 77 -9.25 -7.25 -0.22
C ILE A 77 -9.73 -8.62 0.21
N ILE A 78 -10.94 -8.99 -0.21
CA ILE A 78 -11.55 -10.28 0.13
C ILE A 78 -11.65 -11.22 -1.07
N ASP A 79 -11.57 -10.66 -2.28
CA ASP A 79 -11.65 -11.41 -3.53
C ASP A 79 -11.08 -10.56 -4.67
N MET A 80 -10.77 -11.20 -5.80
CA MET A 80 -10.28 -10.57 -7.02
C MET A 80 -10.97 -11.21 -8.22
N ALA A 81 -11.29 -10.43 -9.23
CA ALA A 81 -11.65 -10.99 -10.52
C ALA A 81 -10.41 -11.70 -11.08
N ASP A 82 -10.47 -13.02 -11.23
CA ASP A 82 -9.41 -13.78 -11.89
C ASP A 82 -9.22 -13.26 -13.31
N MET A 83 -7.98 -12.87 -13.61
CA MET A 83 -7.59 -12.39 -14.93
C MET A 83 -7.70 -13.49 -16.00
N GLU A 84 -7.99 -14.74 -15.62
CA GLU A 84 -8.19 -15.89 -16.50
C GLU A 84 -9.47 -15.79 -17.34
N HIS A 85 -10.45 -14.96 -16.97
CA HIS A 85 -11.68 -14.81 -17.77
C HIS A 85 -11.61 -13.78 -18.90
N GLU A 86 -10.64 -12.85 -18.87
CA GLU A 86 -10.46 -11.86 -19.95
C GLU A 86 -9.55 -12.37 -21.08
N ALA A 87 -8.82 -13.46 -20.88
CA ALA A 87 -7.94 -14.05 -21.91
C ALA A 87 -8.60 -15.13 -22.79
N VAL A 88 -9.83 -15.55 -22.47
CA VAL A 88 -10.56 -16.62 -23.21
C VAL A 88 -11.64 -16.05 -24.14
N VAL A 89 -11.82 -14.73 -24.17
CA VAL A 89 -12.77 -14.07 -25.09
C VAL A 89 -12.05 -13.02 -25.95
N ALA A 90 -11.14 -13.46 -26.82
CA ALA A 90 -10.71 -12.71 -28.01
C ALA A 90 -10.15 -13.67 -29.08
#